data_AF-A0A953Z004-F1
#
_entry.id   AF-A0A953Z004-F1
#
_cell.length_a   1.000
_cell.length_b   1.000
_cell.length_c   1.000
_cell.angle_alpha   90.00
_cell.angle_beta   90.00
_cell.angle_gamma   90.00
#
_symmetry.space_group_name_H-M   'P 1'
#
loop_
_entity.id
_entity.type
_entity.pdbx_description
1 polymer ?
#
loop_
_entity_poly.entity_id
_entity_poly.type
_entity_poly.pdbx_seq_one_letter_code
_entity_poly.pdbx_strand_id
1 'polypeptide(L)'
;MQVNFVDLKPQYLQIKSEIDAAIMGVVEEHAFVLGPQVQAFEEESAAYLGVKHAIGVSNGSDALYLALLALGVGPGDEVVTVPHTYIATPEAIHRVGAKIVFADVHPESWNLDPEKLKA
;
A
#
# COMPACT_ATOMS: atom_id res chain seq x y z
N MET A 1 1.74 -4.02 -35.28
CA MET A 1 2.58 -4.28 -34.09
C MET A 1 1.85 -3.73 -32.89
N GLN A 2 1.58 -4.55 -31.87
CA GLN A 2 0.90 -4.13 -30.64
C GLN A 2 1.96 -3.88 -29.57
N VAL A 3 1.92 -2.71 -28.93
CA VAL A 3 2.79 -2.37 -27.79
C VAL A 3 1.89 -2.32 -26.56
N ASN A 4 2.14 -3.21 -25.60
CA ASN A 4 1.37 -3.27 -24.36
C ASN A 4 1.80 -2.13 -23.43
N PHE A 5 0.85 -1.51 -22.73
CA PHE A 5 1.13 -0.43 -21.79
C PHE A 5 1.99 -0.90 -20.60
N VAL A 6 1.74 -2.12 -20.10
CA VAL A 6 2.57 -2.83 -19.12
C VAL A 6 2.63 -4.30 -19.54
N ASP A 7 3.84 -4.87 -19.65
CA ASP A 7 4.06 -6.29 -19.92
C ASP A 7 4.88 -6.94 -18.80
N LEU A 8 4.20 -7.75 -17.98
CA LEU A 8 4.81 -8.41 -16.82
C LEU A 8 5.47 -9.75 -17.17
N LYS A 9 5.24 -10.28 -18.38
CA LYS A 9 5.78 -11.58 -18.78
C LYS A 9 7.31 -11.58 -18.84
N PRO A 10 7.98 -10.58 -19.43
CA PRO A 10 9.44 -10.53 -19.45
C PRO A 10 10.05 -10.50 -18.03
N GLN A 11 9.43 -9.76 -17.10
CA GLN A 11 9.87 -9.71 -15.71
C GLN A 11 9.81 -11.09 -15.06
N TYR A 12 8.67 -11.79 -15.13
CA TYR A 12 8.56 -13.14 -14.59
C TYR A 12 9.60 -14.08 -15.20
N LEU A 13 9.80 -14.03 -16.52
CA LEU A 13 10.77 -14.90 -17.19
C LEU A 13 12.22 -14.64 -16.75
N GLN A 14 12.57 -13.41 -16.37
CA GLN A 14 13.92 -13.08 -15.88
C GLN A 14 14.23 -13.69 -14.51
N ILE A 15 13.23 -13.85 -13.64
CA ILE A 15 13.39 -14.35 -12.26
C ILE A 15 12.59 -15.64 -12.02
N LYS A 16 12.25 -16.37 -13.09
CA LYS A 16 11.33 -17.51 -13.05
C LYS A 16 11.79 -18.60 -12.08
N SER A 17 13.06 -18.96 -12.12
CA SER A 17 13.60 -20.03 -11.27
C SER A 17 13.48 -19.69 -9.79
N GLU A 18 13.66 -18.42 -9.42
CA GLU A 18 13.56 -17.95 -8.04
C GLU A 18 12.09 -17.93 -7.57
N ILE A 19 11.18 -17.40 -8.39
CA ILE A 19 9.74 -17.38 -8.09
C ILE A 19 9.19 -18.81 -7.96
N ASP A 20 9.49 -19.68 -8.93
CA ASP A 20 8.97 -21.05 -8.93
C ASP A 20 9.46 -21.83 -7.69
N ALA A 21 10.74 -21.66 -7.31
CA ALA A 21 11.29 -22.28 -6.11
C ALA A 21 10.63 -21.76 -4.83
N ALA A 22 10.42 -20.45 -4.70
CA ALA A 22 9.76 -19.85 -3.55
C ALA A 22 8.30 -20.33 -3.40
N ILE A 23 7.55 -20.40 -4.51
CA ILE A 23 6.18 -20.94 -4.52
C ILE A 23 6.17 -22.39 -4.07
N MET A 24 7.08 -23.23 -4.61
CA MET A 24 7.15 -24.64 -4.24
C MET A 24 7.50 -24.82 -2.76
N GLY A 25 8.41 -24.01 -2.21
CA GLY A 25 8.73 -24.04 -0.78
C GLY A 25 7.51 -23.82 0.12
N VAL A 26 6.68 -22.81 -0.20
CA VAL A 26 5.43 -22.55 0.55
C VAL A 26 4.47 -23.73 0.47
N VAL A 27 4.33 -24.35 -0.71
CA VAL A 27 3.45 -25.51 -0.93
C VAL A 27 3.92 -26.73 -0.15
N GLU A 28 5.22 -27.02 -0.16
CA GLU A 28 5.80 -28.16 0.56
C GLU A 28 5.65 -28.00 2.08
N GLU A 29 5.84 -26.79 2.60
CA GLU A 29 5.68 -26.47 4.02
C GLU A 29 4.21 -26.33 4.46
N HIS A 30 3.28 -26.24 3.51
CA HIS A 30 1.85 -25.96 3.75
C HIS A 30 1.61 -24.64 4.53
N ALA A 31 2.53 -23.69 4.43
CA ALA A 31 2.56 -22.46 5.21
C ALA A 31 1.82 -21.29 4.52
N PHE A 32 0.54 -21.49 4.21
CA PHE A 32 -0.21 -20.59 3.33
C PHE A 32 -0.68 -19.27 3.96
N VAL A 33 -0.70 -19.17 5.29
CA VAL A 33 -1.19 -17.99 6.01
C VAL A 33 -0.25 -17.69 7.17
N LEU A 34 0.27 -16.45 7.21
CA LEU A 34 1.18 -15.97 8.26
C LEU A 34 2.38 -16.89 8.49
N GLY A 35 2.91 -17.47 7.40
CA GLY A 35 4.07 -18.36 7.41
C GLY A 35 5.41 -17.61 7.47
N PRO A 36 6.53 -18.35 7.50
CA PRO A 36 7.87 -17.77 7.65
C PRO A 36 8.25 -16.81 6.52
N GLN A 37 7.73 -17.03 5.30
CA GLN A 37 7.97 -16.13 4.17
C GLN A 37 7.34 -14.74 4.37
N VAL A 38 6.19 -14.66 5.08
CA VAL A 38 5.57 -13.38 5.42
C VAL A 38 6.44 -12.62 6.42
N GLN A 39 6.90 -13.30 7.47
CA GLN A 39 7.78 -12.71 8.48
C GLN A 39 9.10 -12.21 7.86
N ALA A 40 9.74 -13.03 7.02
CA ALA A 40 10.97 -12.64 6.33
C ALA A 40 10.75 -11.39 5.46
N PHE A 41 9.66 -11.37 4.68
CA PHE A 41 9.30 -10.22 3.87
C PHE A 41 9.06 -8.95 4.70
N GLU A 42 8.39 -9.05 5.85
CA GLU A 42 8.18 -7.93 6.77
C GLU A 42 9.49 -7.40 7.35
N GLU A 43 10.40 -8.28 7.77
CA GLU A 43 11.73 -7.91 8.28
C GLU A 43 12.59 -7.24 7.22
N GLU A 44 12.64 -7.82 6.01
CA GLU A 44 13.36 -7.27 4.86
C GLU A 44 12.76 -5.93 4.40
N SER A 45 11.44 -5.81 4.40
CA SER A 45 10.74 -4.55 4.05
C SER A 45 11.02 -3.45 5.07
N ALA A 46 11.00 -3.79 6.37
CA ALA A 46 11.34 -2.84 7.43
C ALA A 46 12.79 -2.34 7.28
N ALA A 47 13.72 -3.27 7.01
CA ALA A 47 15.12 -2.93 6.76
C ALA A 47 15.30 -2.07 5.50
N TYR A 48 14.64 -2.41 4.39
CA TYR A 48 14.69 -1.66 3.13
C TYR A 48 14.16 -0.23 3.27
N LEU A 49 13.05 -0.06 3.99
CA LEU A 49 12.43 1.25 4.23
C LEU A 49 13.12 2.06 5.34
N GLY A 50 14.02 1.46 6.11
CA GLY A 50 14.67 2.11 7.26
C GLY A 50 13.72 2.39 8.43
N VAL A 51 12.68 1.56 8.60
CA VAL A 51 11.69 1.68 9.69
C VAL A 51 11.81 0.52 10.66
N LYS A 52 11.27 0.68 11.88
CA LYS A 52 11.34 -0.36 12.91
C LYS A 52 10.45 -1.58 12.60
N HIS A 53 9.32 -1.36 11.93
CA HIS A 53 8.31 -2.37 11.68
C HIS A 53 7.68 -2.18 10.29
N ALA A 54 7.45 -3.28 9.58
CA ALA A 54 6.57 -3.36 8.43
C ALA A 54 5.57 -4.50 8.69
N ILE A 55 4.31 -4.32 8.30
CA ILE A 55 3.24 -5.30 8.54
C ILE A 55 2.55 -5.59 7.20
N GLY A 56 2.61 -6.85 6.78
CA GLY A 56 1.99 -7.34 5.56
C GLY A 56 0.47 -7.42 5.70
N VAL A 57 -0.24 -6.84 4.74
CA VAL A 57 -1.71 -6.86 4.67
C VAL A 57 -2.15 -7.21 3.26
N SER A 58 -3.46 -7.37 3.06
CA SER A 58 -4.02 -7.90 1.81
C SER A 58 -3.79 -6.99 0.58
N ASN A 59 -3.81 -5.66 0.77
CA ASN A 59 -3.67 -4.65 -0.29
C ASN A 59 -3.44 -3.24 0.30
N GLY A 60 -3.17 -2.26 -0.57
CA GLY A 60 -2.92 -0.86 -0.18
C GLY A 60 -4.12 -0.14 0.45
N SER A 61 -5.36 -0.46 0.07
CA SER A 61 -6.56 0.14 0.69
C SER A 61 -6.72 -0.30 2.13
N ASP A 62 -6.50 -1.59 2.41
CA ASP A 62 -6.51 -2.11 3.78
C ASP A 62 -5.34 -1.56 4.60
N ALA A 63 -4.16 -1.34 3.99
CA ALA A 63 -3.04 -0.70 4.67
C ALA A 63 -3.41 0.72 5.18
N LEU A 64 -4.04 1.54 4.33
CA LEU A 64 -4.50 2.88 4.72
C LEU A 64 -5.58 2.82 5.80
N TYR A 65 -6.59 1.96 5.63
CA TYR A 65 -7.67 1.79 6.59
C TYR A 65 -7.16 1.35 7.96
N LEU A 66 -6.31 0.32 8.01
CA LEU A 66 -5.76 -0.22 9.26
C LEU A 66 -4.84 0.78 9.94
N ALA A 67 -4.07 1.56 9.17
CA ALA A 67 -3.25 2.64 9.73
C ALA A 67 -4.09 3.73 10.40
N LEU A 68 -5.18 4.17 9.75
CA LEU A 68 -6.11 5.15 10.34
C LEU A 68 -6.78 4.58 11.59
N LEU A 69 -7.23 3.33 11.55
CA LEU A 69 -7.86 2.66 12.68
C LEU A 69 -6.87 2.52 13.87
N ALA A 70 -5.62 2.16 13.60
CA ALA A 70 -4.57 2.04 14.62
C ALA A 70 -4.21 3.39 15.26
N LEU A 71 -4.35 4.50 14.52
CA LEU A 71 -4.21 5.86 15.04
C LEU A 71 -5.43 6.32 15.86
N GLY A 72 -6.51 5.53 15.89
CA GLY A 72 -7.74 5.86 16.61
C GLY A 72 -8.65 6.84 15.86
N VAL A 73 -8.42 7.06 14.56
CA VAL A 73 -9.23 7.95 13.73
C VAL A 73 -10.63 7.37 13.56
N GLY A 74 -11.66 8.20 13.74
CA GLY A 74 -13.05 7.78 13.64
C GLY A 74 -14.06 8.90 13.43
N PRO A 75 -15.35 8.66 13.75
CA PRO A 75 -16.41 9.66 13.65
C PRO A 75 -16.09 10.92 14.47
N GLY A 76 -16.21 12.08 13.81
CA GLY A 76 -15.89 13.38 14.42
C GLY A 76 -14.49 13.89 14.08
N ASP A 77 -13.60 13.03 13.59
CA ASP A 77 -12.28 13.44 13.11
C ASP A 77 -12.33 13.91 11.66
N GLU A 78 -11.35 14.74 11.29
CA GLU A 78 -11.10 15.17 9.92
C GLU A 78 -9.75 14.63 9.45
N VAL A 79 -9.71 14.08 8.23
CA VAL A 79 -8.47 13.67 7.58
C VAL A 79 -8.31 14.40 6.26
N VAL A 80 -7.18 15.08 6.12
CA VAL A 80 -6.84 15.82 4.90
C VAL A 80 -6.28 14.88 3.85
N THR A 81 -6.76 15.02 2.61
CA THR A 81 -6.22 14.36 1.42
C THR A 81 -6.41 15.25 0.19
N VAL A 82 -6.12 14.75 -1.00
CA VAL A 82 -6.29 15.49 -2.27
C VAL A 82 -7.43 14.91 -3.11
N PRO A 83 -8.12 15.74 -3.93
CA PRO A 83 -9.12 15.24 -4.86
C PRO A 83 -8.47 14.49 -6.04
N HIS A 84 -7.20 14.76 -6.34
CA HIS A 84 -6.43 14.11 -7.39
C HIS A 84 -5.58 12.96 -6.83
N THR A 85 -6.24 11.84 -6.49
CA THR A 85 -5.62 10.59 -6.02
C THR A 85 -6.45 9.39 -6.45
N TYR A 86 -5.95 8.17 -6.27
CA TYR A 86 -6.77 6.98 -6.46
C TYR A 86 -7.81 6.88 -5.33
N ILE A 87 -9.02 6.40 -5.66
CA ILE A 87 -10.18 6.40 -4.76
C ILE A 87 -9.96 5.69 -3.41
N ALA A 88 -9.03 4.74 -3.36
CA ALA A 88 -8.66 4.04 -2.12
C ALA A 88 -8.32 4.98 -0.96
N THR A 89 -7.71 6.15 -1.25
CA THR A 89 -7.31 7.11 -0.22
C THR A 89 -8.50 7.73 0.52
N PRO A 90 -9.43 8.45 -0.14
CA PRO A 90 -10.63 8.95 0.53
C PRO A 90 -11.58 7.84 0.99
N GLU A 91 -11.62 6.69 0.32
CA GLU A 91 -12.43 5.55 0.77
C GLU A 91 -11.97 5.02 2.13
N ALA A 92 -10.66 4.88 2.37
CA ALA A 92 -10.13 4.46 3.66
C ALA A 92 -10.54 5.41 4.81
N ILE A 93 -10.49 6.72 4.55
CA ILE A 93 -10.95 7.77 5.48
C ILE A 93 -12.45 7.63 5.77
N HIS A 94 -13.25 7.44 4.72
CA HIS A 94 -14.68 7.23 4.87
C HIS A 94 -15.00 5.94 5.63
N ARG A 95 -14.26 4.85 5.38
CA ARG A 95 -14.43 3.54 6.03
C ARG A 95 -14.23 3.59 7.55
N VAL A 96 -13.32 4.44 8.04
CA VAL A 96 -13.16 4.66 9.50
C VAL A 96 -14.23 5.60 10.08
N GLY A 97 -15.06 6.23 9.24
CA GLY A 97 -16.13 7.14 9.66
C GLY A 97 -15.70 8.61 9.82
N ALA A 98 -14.45 8.94 9.48
CA ALA A 98 -13.94 10.29 9.52
C ALA A 98 -14.44 11.14 8.34
N LYS A 99 -14.41 12.46 8.51
CA LYS A 99 -14.74 13.42 7.46
C LYS A 99 -13.51 13.65 6.57
N ILE A 100 -13.73 13.57 5.26
CA ILE A 100 -12.70 13.86 4.26
C ILE A 100 -12.62 15.38 4.07
N VAL A 101 -11.42 15.94 4.19
CA VAL A 101 -11.13 17.34 3.87
C VAL A 101 -10.17 17.37 2.69
N PHE A 102 -10.57 18.01 1.60
CA PHE A 102 -9.74 18.07 0.40
C PHE A 102 -8.88 19.34 0.38
N ALA A 103 -7.57 19.16 0.27
CA ALA A 103 -6.60 20.17 -0.12
C ALA A 103 -6.15 19.92 -1.57
N ASP A 104 -6.02 20.97 -2.38
CA ASP A 104 -5.69 20.81 -3.80
C ASP A 104 -4.22 20.38 -4.02
N VAL A 105 -3.91 19.97 -5.25
CA VAL A 105 -2.56 19.53 -5.64
C VAL A 105 -1.73 20.66 -6.22
N HIS A 106 -0.40 20.53 -6.10
CA HIS A 106 0.52 21.44 -6.78
C HIS A 106 0.54 21.12 -8.29
N PRO A 107 0.41 22.12 -9.18
CA PRO A 107 0.15 21.89 -10.61
C PRO A 107 1.29 21.16 -11.34
N GLU A 108 2.52 21.23 -10.82
CA GLU A 108 3.68 20.58 -11.44
C GLU A 108 3.95 19.18 -10.89
N SER A 109 3.69 18.94 -9.61
CA SER A 109 4.04 17.66 -8.95
C SER A 109 2.86 16.72 -8.80
N TRP A 110 1.63 17.26 -8.87
CA TRP A 110 0.36 16.54 -8.76
C TRP A 110 0.18 15.87 -7.38
N ASN A 111 1.04 16.23 -6.43
CA ASN A 111 0.97 15.89 -5.01
C ASN A 111 0.26 17.00 -4.24
N LEU A 112 -0.15 16.72 -3.00
CA LEU A 112 -0.75 17.69 -2.10
C LEU A 112 0.07 18.99 -2.07
N ASP A 113 -0.58 20.12 -2.34
CA ASP A 113 0.04 21.44 -2.23
C ASP A 113 0.14 21.87 -0.76
N PRO A 114 1.35 22.00 -0.19
CA PRO A 114 1.52 22.39 1.21
C PRO A 114 0.87 23.75 1.53
N GLU A 115 0.76 24.66 0.56
CA GLU A 115 0.12 25.96 0.75
C GLU A 115 -1.41 25.87 0.83
N LYS A 116 -2.00 24.75 0.37
CA LYS A 116 -3.43 24.45 0.51
C LYS A 116 -3.76 23.69 1.78
N LEU A 117 -2.76 23.31 2.57
CA LEU A 117 -2.94 22.62 3.86
C LEU A 117 -3.35 23.57 5.01
N LYS A 118 -3.21 24.89 4.82
CA LYS A 118 -3.48 25.89 5.86
C LYS A 118 -4.98 26.17 5.95
N ALA A 119 -5.54 25.96 7.14
CA ALA A 119 -6.86 26.43 7.56
C ALA A 119 -6.83 27.93 7.93
#